data_AF-A0A364XYY3-F1
#
_entry.id   AF-A0A364XYY3-F1
#
_cell.length_a   1.000
_cell.length_b   1.000
_cell.length_c   1.000
_cell.angle_alpha   90.00
_cell.angle_beta   90.00
_cell.angle_gamma   90.00
#
_symmetry.space_group_name_H-M   'P 1'
#
loop_
_entity.id
_entity.type
_entity.pdbx_description
1 polymer ?
#
loop_
_entity_poly.entity_id
_entity_poly.type
_entity_poly.pdbx_seq_one_letter_code
_entity_poly.pdbx_strand_id
1 'polypeptide(L)' 'MMPNTLAFSESGAVREVTRFDNLPLHEQFKRVAKPLHTGEIMGFASILVYFIVSLIAASLPITGFLIWWKKR' A
#
# COMPACT_ATOMS: atom_id res chain seq x y z
N MET A 1 1.07 -1.54 -16.27
CA MET A 1 -0.30 -1.68 -16.82
C MET A 1 -1.24 -1.82 -15.63
N MET A 2 -2.18 -0.88 -15.45
CA MET A 2 -3.14 -0.95 -14.35
C MET A 2 -4.17 -2.06 -14.62
N PRO A 3 -4.63 -2.81 -13.60
CA PRO A 3 -5.51 -3.95 -13.82
C PRO A 3 -6.90 -3.46 -14.25
N ASN A 4 -7.28 -3.77 -15.49
CA ASN A 4 -8.66 -3.63 -15.95
C ASN A 4 -9.46 -4.80 -15.36
N THR A 5 -10.56 -4.52 -14.67
CA THR A 5 -11.44 -5.55 -14.11
C THR A 5 -12.53 -5.85 -15.15
N LEU A 6 -12.62 -7.11 -15.59
CA LEU A 6 -13.68 -7.57 -16.48
C LEU A 6 -14.75 -8.25 -15.63
N ALA A 7 -15.93 -7.64 -15.50
CA ALA A 7 -17.07 -8.26 -14.86
C ALA A 7 -17.87 -9.05 -15.89
N PHE A 8 -18.05 -10.36 -15.65
CA PHE A 8 -18.83 -11.26 -16.50
C PHE A 8 -20.20 -11.50 -15.86
N SER A 9 -21.26 -11.39 -16.66
CA SER A 9 -22.61 -11.79 -16.26
C SER A 9 -22.72 -13.33 -16.27
N GLU A 10 -23.62 -13.93 -15.46
CA GLU A 10 -23.83 -15.40 -15.40
C GLU A 10 -24.10 -16.07 -16.76
N SER A 11 -24.45 -15.30 -17.79
CA SER A 11 -24.67 -15.73 -19.16
C SER A 11 -23.44 -15.69 -20.08
N GLY A 12 -22.22 -15.48 -19.54
CA GLY A 12 -20.97 -15.45 -20.31
C GLY A 12 -20.74 -14.19 -21.16
N ALA A 13 -21.62 -13.19 -21.06
CA ALA A 13 -21.45 -11.89 -21.74
C ALA A 13 -20.58 -10.93 -20.91
N VAL A 14 -19.60 -10.30 -21.56
CA VAL A 14 -18.75 -9.23 -20.98
C VAL A 14 -19.61 -7.99 -20.78
N ARG A 15 -19.99 -7.69 -19.54
CA ARG A 15 -20.99 -6.64 -19.26
C ARG A 15 -20.37 -5.30 -18.90
N GLU A 16 -19.14 -5.26 -18.40
CA GLU A 16 -18.51 -3.98 -18.05
C GLU A 16 -16.98 -4.04 -18.09
N VAL A 17 -16.38 -3.15 -18.89
CA VAL A 17 -14.95 -2.89 -18.92
C VAL A 17 -14.72 -1.61 -18.11
N THR A 18 -14.62 -1.72 -16.78
CA THR A 18 -14.26 -0.57 -15.95
C THR A 18 -12.76 -0.33 -16.07
N ARG A 19 -12.39 0.58 -16.96
CA ARG A 19 -11.03 1.11 -17.07
C ARG A 19 -10.66 1.85 -15.80
N PHE A 20 -9.44 1.64 -15.33
CA PHE A 20 -8.90 2.29 -14.13
C PHE A 20 -9.16 3.82 -14.12
N ASP A 21 -9.00 4.47 -15.27
CA ASP A 21 -9.15 5.93 -15.44
C ASP A 21 -10.59 6.44 -15.26
N ASN A 22 -11.61 5.57 -15.44
CA ASN A 22 -13.02 5.93 -15.25
C ASN A 22 -13.53 5.71 -13.82
N LEU A 23 -12.68 5.22 -12.91
CA LEU A 23 -13.05 5.07 -11.51
C LEU A 23 -12.96 6.41 -10.78
N PRO A 24 -13.83 6.67 -9.80
CA PRO A 24 -13.68 7.82 -8.92
C PRO A 24 -12.32 7.78 -8.21
N LEU A 25 -11.71 8.96 -7.99
CA LEU A 25 -10.34 9.12 -7.46
C LEU A 25 -10.07 8.29 -6.20
N HIS A 26 -11.07 8.14 -5.33
CA HIS A 26 -10.96 7.35 -4.10
C HIS A 26 -10.72 5.85 -4.35
N GLU A 27 -11.28 5.28 -5.41
CA GLU A 27 -11.10 3.87 -5.77
C GLU A 27 -9.78 3.64 -6.48
N GLN A 28 -9.36 4.59 -7.33
CA GLN A 28 -8.03 4.58 -7.94
C GLN A 28 -6.95 4.56 -6.86
N PHE A 29 -7.05 5.44 -5.86
CA PHE A 29 -6.10 5.50 -4.75
C PHE A 29 -6.04 4.18 -3.97
N LYS A 30 -7.18 3.58 -3.63
CA LYS A 30 -7.23 2.29 -2.91
C LYS A 30 -6.54 1.16 -3.69
N ARG A 31 -6.73 1.12 -5.01
CA ARG A 31 -6.14 0.10 -5.88
C ARG A 31 -4.62 0.22 -6.00
N VAL A 32 -4.06 1.43 -5.90
CA VAL A 32 -2.60 1.66 -5.88
C VAL A 32 -2.03 1.50 -4.46
N ALA A 33 -2.75 1.97 -3.44
CA ALA A 33 -2.29 1.94 -2.06
C ALA A 33 -2.17 0.53 -1.50
N LYS A 34 -3.07 -0.40 -1.86
CA LYS A 34 -3.02 -1.81 -1.43
C LYS A 34 -1.69 -2.49 -1.77
N PRO A 35 -1.28 -2.61 -3.05
CA PRO A 35 -0.03 -3.28 -3.40
C PRO A 35 1.21 -2.55 -2.87
N LEU A 36 1.13 -1.22 -2.71
CA LEU A 36 2.20 -0.45 -2.07
C LEU A 36 2.34 -0.81 -0.58
N HIS A 37 1.22 -0.94 0.14
CA HIS A 37 1.23 -1.32 1.55
C HIS A 37 1.64 -2.78 1.79
N THR A 38 1.20 -3.73 0.95
CA THR A 38 1.68 -5.12 1.02
C THR A 38 3.12 -5.28 0.56
N GLY A 39 3.71 -4.26 -0.07
CA GLY A 39 5.09 -4.30 -0.56
C GLY A 39 5.25 -5.20 -1.79
N GLU A 40 4.18 -5.61 -2.45
CA GLU A 40 4.20 -6.46 -3.65
C GLU A 40 4.81 -5.77 -4.87
N ILE A 41 4.94 -4.43 -4.84
CA ILE A 41 5.45 -3.64 -5.97
C ILE A 41 6.91 -3.96 -6.31
N MET A 42 7.77 -4.24 -5.33
CA MET A 42 9.21 -4.52 -5.52
C MET A 42 9.66 -5.87 -4.92
N GLY A 43 8.72 -6.71 -4.46
CA GLY A 43 9.01 -8.04 -3.90
C GLY A 43 9.90 -8.01 -2.66
N PHE A 44 11.04 -8.69 -2.71
CA PHE A 44 11.94 -8.82 -1.55
C PHE A 44 12.64 -7.51 -1.17
N ALA A 45 12.95 -6.65 -2.14
CA ALA A 45 13.67 -5.39 -1.90
C ALA A 45 12.83 -4.41 -1.07
N SER A 46 11.52 -4.30 -1.35
CA SER A 46 10.59 -3.47 -0.57
C SER A 46 10.48 -3.96 0.87
N ILE A 47 10.41 -5.27 1.10
CA ILE A 47 10.34 -5.86 2.44
C ILE A 47 11.57 -5.49 3.27
N LEU A 48 12.78 -5.59 2.70
CA LEU A 48 14.01 -5.20 3.38
C LEU A 48 14.01 -3.71 3.75
N VAL A 49 13.58 -2.83 2.85
CA VAL A 49 13.47 -1.39 3.13
C VAL A 49 12.44 -1.12 4.24
N TYR A 50 11.26 -1.75 4.19
CA TYR A 50 10.26 -1.61 5.26
C TYR A 50 10.76 -2.09 6.62
N PHE A 51 11.58 -3.14 6.65
CA PHE A 51 12.20 -3.61 7.88
C PHE A 51 13.14 -2.55 8.49
N ILE A 52 14.02 -1.95 7.70
CA ILE A 52 14.94 -0.91 8.19
C ILE A 52 14.18 0.35 8.62
N VAL A 53 13.19 0.78 7.83
CA VAL A 53 12.38 1.97 8.16
C VAL A 53 11.58 1.75 9.45
N SER A 54 10.99 0.57 9.64
CA SER A 54 10.25 0.26 10.86
C SER A 54 11.15 0.14 12.09
N LEU A 55 12.38 -0.37 11.94
CA LEU A 55 13.37 -0.40 13.01
C LEU A 55 13.74 1.00 13.48
N ILE A 56 14.00 1.92 12.53
CA ILE A 56 14.28 3.32 12.85
C ILE A 56 13.04 3.95 13.51
N ALA A 57 11.86 3.84 12.90
CA ALA A 57 10.63 4.40 13.45
C ALA A 57 10.30 3.88 14.87
N ALA A 58 10.56 2.61 15.15
CA ALA A 58 10.40 2.02 16.48
C ALA A 58 11.44 2.54 17.48
N SER A 59 12.65 2.90 17.02
CA SER A 59 13.70 3.48 17.87
C SER A 59 13.45 4.95 18.25
N LEU A 60 12.68 5.70 17.47
CA LEU A 60 12.34 7.11 17.75
C LEU A 60 11.63 7.31 19.11
N PRO A 61 10.56 6.57 19.46
CA PRO A 61 9.91 6.72 20.77
C PRO A 61 10.82 6.26 21.91
N ILE A 62 11.65 5.24 21.71
CA ILE A 62 12.58 4.72 22.72
C ILE A 62 13.64 5.79 23.06
N THR A 63 14.27 6.35 22.03
CA THR A 63 15.29 7.40 22.19
C THR A 63 14.69 8.70 22.70
N GLY A 64 13.50 9.10 22.22
CA GLY A 64 12.77 10.25 22.71
C GLY A 64 12.40 10.14 24.20
N PHE A 65 11.93 8.96 24.64
CA PHE A 65 11.62 8.69 26.04
C PHE A 65 12.89 8.74 26.92
N LEU A 66 13.99 8.15 26.46
CA LEU A 66 15.28 8.21 27.15
C LEU A 66 15.79 9.65 27.34
N ILE A 67 15.70 10.48 26.30
CA ILE A 67 16.09 11.91 26.37
C ILE A 67 15.23 12.65 27.39
N TRP A 68 13.92 12.40 27.41
CA TRP A 68 13.02 13.01 28.39
C TRP A 68 13.37 12.61 29.83
N TRP A 69 13.61 11.32 30.06
CA TRP A 69 13.97 10.78 31.38
C TRP A 69 15.29 11.36 31.91
N LYS A 70 16.28 11.55 31.03
CA LYS A 70 17.60 12.08 31.41
C LYS A 70 17.64 13.61 31.58
N LYS A 71 16.58 14.31 31.19
CA LYS A 71 16.45 15.78 31.31
C LYS A 71 15.74 16.20 32.61
N ARG A 72 15.14 15.26 33.34
CA ARG A 72 14.89 15.39 34.79
C ARG A 72 16.08 14.86 35.57
#